data_AF-A0A964TVL3-F1
#
_entry.id   AF-A0A964TVL3-F1
#
_cell.length_a   1.000
_cell.length_b   1.000
_cell.length_c   1.000
_cell.angle_alpha   90.00
_cell.angle_beta   90.00
_cell.angle_gamma   90.00
#
_symmetry.space_group_name_H-M   'P 1'
#
loop_
_entity.id
_entity.type
_entity.pdbx_description
1 polymer ?
#
loop_
_entity_poly.entity_id
_entity_poly.type
_entity_poly.pdbx_seq_one_letter_code
_entity_poly.pdbx_strand_id
1 'polypeptide(L)'
;MGTDTNNPYVFPGYSVHVGLELLVESGMSPMAVLIAGTRAAAEILVHEADYGTLEPGKRADILLLDDNPLEAFGRRACCRQ
;
A
#
# COMPACT_ATOMS: atom_id res chain seq x y z
N MET A 1 6.48 -3.83 -0.11
CA MET A 1 6.76 -2.63 -0.92
C MET A 1 7.50 -1.62 -0.04
N GLY A 2 8.43 -0.83 -0.60
CA GLY A 2 9.21 0.15 0.16
C GLY A 2 9.71 1.28 -0.73
N THR A 3 9.98 2.45 -0.14
CA THR A 3 10.22 3.71 -0.86
C THR A 3 11.55 4.37 -0.57
N ASP A 4 12.33 3.84 0.38
CA ASP A 4 13.59 4.44 0.85
C ASP A 4 13.41 5.85 1.46
N THR A 5 12.41 5.94 2.35
CA THR A 5 11.98 7.18 3.02
C THR A 5 13.11 7.84 3.80
N ASN A 6 13.16 9.19 3.77
CA ASN A 6 14.19 10.10 4.30
C ASN A 6 15.38 10.39 3.35
N ASN A 7 15.43 9.78 2.16
CA ASN A 7 16.29 10.29 1.10
C ASN A 7 15.78 11.63 0.56
N PRO A 8 16.66 12.48 -0.04
CA PRO A 8 16.24 13.72 -0.68
C PRO A 8 15.06 13.47 -1.65
N TYR A 9 14.00 14.26 -1.51
CA TYR A 9 12.75 14.17 -2.30
C TYR A 9 11.85 12.95 -2.05
N VAL A 10 12.18 12.07 -1.10
CA VAL A 10 11.33 10.94 -0.68
C VAL A 10 10.66 11.25 0.66
N PHE A 11 9.51 11.92 0.57
CA PHE A 11 8.79 12.39 1.75
C PHE A 11 8.02 11.27 2.47
N PRO A 12 8.13 11.15 3.81
CA PRO A 12 7.37 10.17 4.58
C PRO A 12 5.86 10.24 4.33
N GLY A 13 5.21 9.08 4.26
CA GLY A 13 3.78 8.95 3.96
C GLY A 13 3.49 9.15 2.47
N TYR A 14 3.74 10.34 1.93
CA TYR A 14 3.45 10.67 0.53
C TYR A 14 4.15 9.74 -0.47
N SER A 15 5.43 9.41 -0.23
CA SER A 15 6.22 8.56 -1.11
C SER A 15 5.62 7.17 -1.34
N VAL A 16 4.87 6.64 -0.36
CA VAL A 16 4.21 5.34 -0.47
C VAL A 16 3.16 5.36 -1.57
N HIS A 17 2.34 6.40 -1.63
CA HIS A 17 1.33 6.55 -2.67
C HIS A 17 1.96 6.62 -4.06
N VAL A 18 3.01 7.43 -4.23
CA VAL A 18 3.75 7.54 -5.49
C VAL A 18 4.37 6.20 -5.90
N GLY A 19 4.98 5.48 -4.96
CA GLY A 19 5.58 4.18 -5.26
C GLY A 19 4.56 3.14 -5.70
N LEU A 20 3.33 3.17 -5.16
CA LEU A 20 2.25 2.28 -5.60
C LEU A 20 1.78 2.63 -7.02
N GLU A 21 1.65 3.93 -7.34
CA GLU A 21 1.36 4.40 -8.71
C GLU A 21 2.44 3.89 -9.69
N LEU A 22 3.71 4.07 -9.35
CA LEU A 22 4.84 3.63 -10.19
C LEU A 22 4.88 2.12 -10.43
N LEU A 23 4.46 1.31 -9.44
CA LEU A 23 4.37 -0.14 -9.64
C LEU A 23 3.29 -0.50 -10.66
N VAL A 24 2.14 0.19 -10.63
CA VAL A 24 1.10 0.00 -11.66
C VAL A 24 1.60 0.45 -13.02
N GLU A 25 2.25 1.62 -13.11
CA GLU A 25 2.85 2.13 -14.35
C GLU A 25 3.92 1.20 -14.92
N SER A 26 4.63 0.46 -14.05
CA SER A 26 5.61 -0.57 -14.46
C SER A 26 4.96 -1.85 -15.02
N GLY A 27 3.63 -1.94 -15.04
CA GLY A 27 2.86 -3.05 -15.61
C GLY A 27 2.33 -4.05 -14.57
N MET A 28 2.49 -3.77 -13.27
CA MET A 28 1.90 -4.60 -12.22
C MET A 28 0.39 -4.36 -12.13
N SER A 29 -0.40 -5.42 -11.94
CA SER A 29 -1.86 -5.24 -11.78
C SER A 29 -2.16 -4.52 -10.45
N PRO A 30 -3.23 -3.69 -10.39
CA PRO A 30 -3.68 -3.05 -9.16
C PRO A 30 -3.75 -4.00 -7.95
N MET A 31 -4.30 -5.19 -8.15
CA MET A 31 -4.41 -6.18 -7.09
C MET A 31 -3.04 -6.69 -6.61
N ALA A 32 -2.11 -6.92 -7.53
CA ALA A 32 -0.75 -7.35 -7.17
C ALA A 32 -0.01 -6.25 -6.38
N VAL A 33 -0.23 -4.97 -6.72
CA VAL A 33 0.31 -3.84 -5.97
C VAL A 33 -0.25 -3.77 -4.55
N LEU A 34 -1.57 -3.97 -4.36
CA LEU A 34 -2.16 -4.05 -3.01
C LEU A 34 -1.55 -5.18 -2.18
N ILE A 35 -1.40 -6.36 -2.77
CA ILE A 35 -0.78 -7.52 -2.11
C ILE A 35 0.67 -7.19 -1.72
N ALA A 36 1.43 -6.54 -2.61
CA ALA A 36 2.82 -6.15 -2.36
C ALA A 36 2.95 -5.12 -1.21
N GLY A 37 1.94 -4.27 -1.01
CA GLY A 37 1.88 -3.28 0.06
C GLY A 37 1.31 -3.80 1.38
N THR A 38 0.60 -4.93 1.38
CA THR A 38 -0.11 -5.47 2.55
C THR A 38 0.40 -6.86 2.92
N ARG A 39 -0.19 -7.92 2.38
CA ARG A 39 0.11 -9.31 2.72
C ARG A 39 1.60 -9.65 2.56
N ALA A 40 2.19 -9.37 1.40
CA ALA A 40 3.60 -9.71 1.15
C ALA A 40 4.56 -8.90 2.04
N ALA A 41 4.20 -7.67 2.40
CA ALA A 41 4.99 -6.88 3.34
C ALA A 41 4.92 -7.47 4.75
N ALA A 42 3.74 -7.92 5.19
CA ALA A 42 3.57 -8.58 6.48
C ALA A 42 4.31 -9.92 6.54
N GLU A 43 4.30 -10.71 5.46
CA GLU A 43 5.04 -11.98 5.35
C GLU A 43 6.56 -11.78 5.47
N ILE A 44 7.11 -10.71 4.88
CA ILE A 44 8.56 -10.49 4.80
C ILE A 44 9.11 -9.74 6.02
N LEU A 45 8.38 -8.76 6.55
CA LEU A 45 8.91 -7.76 7.50
C LEU A 45 8.27 -7.82 8.89
N VAL A 46 7.09 -8.42 9.05
CA VAL A 46 6.28 -8.34 10.28
C VAL A 46 5.79 -9.74 10.68
N HIS A 47 5.02 -9.83 11.77
CA HIS A 47 4.28 -11.04 12.09
C HIS A 47 3.02 -11.14 11.23
N GLU A 48 3.08 -11.92 10.15
CA GLU A 48 1.93 -12.20 9.27
C GLU A 48 0.66 -12.66 10.02
N ALA A 49 0.84 -13.34 11.17
CA ALA A 49 -0.26 -13.77 12.02
C ALA A 49 -1.10 -12.60 12.56
N ASP A 50 -0.51 -11.41 12.66
CA ASP A 50 -1.16 -10.22 13.22
C ASP A 50 -1.60 -9.20 12.16
N TYR A 51 -0.97 -9.18 10.97
CA TYR A 51 -1.10 -8.08 9.99
C TYR A 51 -1.23 -8.55 8.53
N GLY A 52 -1.53 -7.61 7.65
CA GLY A 52 -1.40 -7.76 6.18
C GLY A 52 -2.64 -8.29 5.46
N THR A 53 -3.59 -8.90 6.16
CA THR A 53 -4.88 -9.33 5.59
C THR A 53 -6.04 -9.08 6.56
N LEU A 54 -7.26 -9.02 6.03
CA LEU A 54 -8.49 -8.86 6.82
C LEU A 54 -9.07 -10.23 7.16
N GLU A 55 -8.61 -10.81 8.27
CA GLU A 55 -9.01 -12.14 8.73
C GLU A 55 -9.32 -12.13 10.25
N PRO A 56 -10.27 -12.96 10.72
CA PRO A 56 -10.56 -13.07 12.15
C PRO A 56 -9.31 -13.44 12.96
N GLY A 57 -9.10 -12.72 14.08
CA GLY A 57 -7.96 -12.93 14.96
C GLY A 57 -6.75 -12.03 14.66
N LYS A 58 -6.68 -11.43 13.47
CA LYS A 58 -5.65 -10.43 13.15
C LYS A 58 -5.98 -9.07 13.76
N ARG A 59 -4.97 -8.19 13.86
CA ARG A 59 -5.14 -6.82 14.35
C ARG A 59 -5.97 -6.00 13.37
N ALA A 60 -6.81 -5.10 13.90
CA ALA A 60 -7.62 -4.18 13.12
C ALA A 60 -6.81 -2.97 12.60
N ASP A 61 -5.81 -3.23 11.77
CA ASP A 61 -5.07 -2.22 11.01
C ASP A 61 -5.69 -2.08 9.61
N ILE A 62 -6.56 -1.10 9.44
CA ILE A 62 -7.47 -0.99 8.30
C ILE A 62 -7.39 0.41 7.70
N LEU A 63 -7.26 0.47 6.38
CA LEU A 63 -7.39 1.69 5.60
C LEU A 63 -8.74 1.69 4.87
N LEU A 64 -9.58 2.67 5.19
CA LEU A 64 -10.86 2.90 4.50
C LEU A 64 -10.66 3.96 3.41
N LEU A 65 -11.17 3.69 2.21
CA LEU A 65 -11.05 4.55 1.04
C LEU A 65 -12.44 4.94 0.54
N ASP A 66 -12.55 6.15 -0.03
CA ASP A 66 -13.81 6.64 -0.62
C ASP A 66 -14.13 5.96 -1.96
N ASP A 67 -13.09 5.52 -2.68
CA ASP A 67 -13.17 4.96 -4.03
C ASP A 67 -12.54 3.56 -4.11
N ASN A 68 -12.87 2.82 -5.19
CA ASN A 68 -12.31 1.49 -5.45
C ASN A 68 -10.82 1.56 -5.83
N PRO A 69 -9.89 1.05 -5.00
CA PRO A 69 -8.46 1.11 -5.30
C PRO A 69 -8.04 0.27 -6.50
N LEU A 70 -8.87 -0.68 -6.96
CA LEU A 70 -8.56 -1.48 -8.14
C LEU A 70 -8.78 -0.73 -9.46
N GLU A 71 -9.58 0.34 -9.43
CA GLU A 71 -9.88 1.18 -10.59
C GLU A 71 -9.07 2.48 -10.57
N ALA A 72 -8.67 2.95 -9.39
CA ALA A 72 -7.95 4.19 -9.20
C ALA A 72 -6.75 3.99 -8.26
N PHE A 73 -5.63 3.52 -8.80
CA PHE A 73 -4.34 3.72 -8.13
C PHE A 73 -3.87 5.14 -8.39
N GLY A 74 -4.01 5.98 -7.36
CA GLY A 74 -3.33 7.27 -7.28
C GLY A 74 -4.07 8.35 -6.52
N ARG A 75 -3.67 9.62 -6.71
CA ARG A 75 -4.13 10.87 -6.05
C ARG A 75 -5.61 11.00 -5.63
N ARG A 76 -6.52 10.16 -6.12
CA ARG A 76 -7.95 10.17 -5.78
C ARG A 76 -8.36 9.20 -4.66
N ALA A 77 -7.61 8.12 -4.43
CA ALA A 77 -8.10 7.02 -3.59
C ALA A 77 -8.18 7.32 -2.09
N CYS A 78 -7.31 8.18 -1.54
CA CYS A 78 -7.19 8.29 -0.07
C CYS A 78 -7.13 9.72 0.48
N CYS A 79 -6.58 10.68 -0.27
CA CYS A 79 -6.24 11.98 0.30
C CYS A 79 -6.55 13.09 -0.70
N ARG A 80 -7.65 13.81 -0.47
CA ARG A 80 -7.78 15.20 -0.95
C ARG A 80 -6.76 16.04 -0.17
N GLN A 81 -5.50 16.02 -0.58
CA GLN A 81 -4.47 16.96 -0.13
C GLN A 81 -4.28 18.03 -1.20
#